data_AF-A0A3B9CYQ7-F1
#
_entry.id   AF-A0A3B9CYQ7-F1
#
_cell.length_a   1.000
_cell.length_b   1.000
_cell.length_c   1.000
_cell.angle_alpha   90.00
_cell.angle_beta   90.00
_cell.angle_gamma   90.00
#
_symmetry.space_group_name_H-M   'P 1'
#
loop_
_entity.id
_entity.type
_entity.pdbx_description
1 polymer ?
#
loop_
_entity_poly.entity_id
_entity_poly.type
_entity_poly.pdbx_seq_one_letter_code
_entity_poly.pdbx_strand_id
1 'polypeptide(L)'
;MRAQIIQLCIFAMVASLSGCGFEAEVQTYKVESEQYSTTNDFVHEFALPEFDSPKGWKQTSNDEFSKLAFEVGTGANSARVTVTKLGASIPIAQHVSRWAGQIKLQITEDTTPRDVEWKSFAGHRGLYVHLEGPREAIAGAIVEVEQSLWFFKMRGSVSAVDRHAEEMKEFCNSTKNFPQKKSAS
;
A
#
# COMPACT_ATOMS: atom_id res chain seq x y z
N MET A 1 -35.26 11.46 73.94
CA MET A 1 -34.52 11.55 72.66
C MET A 1 -35.33 12.46 71.75
N ARG A 2 -35.15 13.79 71.85
CA ARG A 2 -34.37 14.66 70.93
C ARG A 2 -34.85 14.51 69.47
N ALA A 3 -35.69 15.41 68.93
CA ALA A 3 -35.37 16.78 68.43
C ALA A 3 -34.39 16.68 67.23
N GLN A 4 -34.49 17.33 66.07
CA GLN A 4 -35.09 18.60 65.62
C GLN A 4 -34.74 18.70 64.09
N ILE A 5 -35.61 19.15 63.16
CA ILE A 5 -35.75 20.55 62.66
C ILE A 5 -34.72 20.99 61.57
N ILE A 6 -35.26 21.40 60.40
CA ILE A 6 -34.99 22.66 59.64
C ILE A 6 -33.95 22.77 58.49
N GLN A 7 -34.43 23.52 57.48
CA GLN A 7 -33.81 24.38 56.44
C GLN A 7 -32.94 23.83 55.30
N LEU A 8 -33.50 24.02 54.08
CA LEU A 8 -32.96 24.84 52.98
C LEU A 8 -31.57 25.49 53.21
N CYS A 9 -30.59 25.09 52.39
CA CYS A 9 -29.44 25.94 52.06
C CYS A 9 -29.23 25.90 50.54
N ILE A 10 -29.57 27.02 49.92
CA ILE A 10 -29.17 27.43 48.59
C ILE A 10 -27.64 27.56 48.59
N PHE A 11 -26.96 26.90 47.65
CA PHE A 11 -25.60 27.28 47.26
C PHE A 11 -25.55 27.46 45.75
N ALA A 12 -24.96 28.58 45.39
CA ALA A 12 -24.96 29.19 44.08
C ALA A 12 -23.73 28.79 43.27
N MET A 13 -23.88 28.93 41.95
CA MET A 13 -22.91 29.49 41.01
C MET A 13 -21.64 28.66 40.68
N VAL A 14 -21.39 28.49 39.37
CA VAL A 14 -20.12 28.62 38.61
C VAL A 14 -20.36 27.92 37.25
N ALA A 15 -20.69 28.66 36.20
CA ALA A 15 -19.81 29.29 35.20
C ALA A 15 -19.41 28.35 34.04
N SER A 16 -19.89 28.75 32.85
CA SER A 16 -19.24 28.75 31.54
C SER A 16 -18.29 27.59 31.17
N LEU A 17 -18.54 26.95 30.03
CA LEU A 17 -17.52 26.75 28.98
C LEU A 17 -18.18 26.23 27.69
N SER A 18 -17.80 26.88 26.59
CA SER A 18 -18.09 26.53 25.21
C SER A 18 -17.67 25.10 24.89
N GLY A 19 -18.46 24.42 24.04
CA GLY A 19 -18.02 23.19 23.41
C GLY A 19 -19.15 22.49 22.67
N CYS A 20 -19.40 22.86 21.41
CA CYS A 20 -19.97 21.90 20.47
C CYS A 20 -18.92 20.79 20.27
N GLY A 21 -18.93 19.79 21.14
CA GLY A 21 -18.21 18.55 20.96
C GLY A 21 -18.86 17.78 19.83
N PHE A 22 -18.29 17.87 18.63
CA PHE A 22 -18.57 16.91 17.57
C PHE A 22 -17.70 15.68 17.89
N GLU A 23 -18.15 14.84 18.82
CA GLU A 23 -17.64 13.48 18.97
C GLU A 23 -18.11 12.70 17.74
N ALA A 24 -17.28 12.70 16.69
CA ALA A 24 -17.41 11.76 15.60
C ALA A 24 -17.04 10.38 16.15
N GLU A 25 -18.07 9.64 16.59
CA GLU A 25 -17.98 8.25 16.98
C GLU A 25 -17.42 7.43 15.81
N VAL A 26 -16.15 7.03 15.91
CA VAL A 26 -15.50 6.15 14.95
C VAL A 26 -16.14 4.76 15.11
N GLN A 27 -17.10 4.45 14.25
CA GLN A 27 -17.66 3.11 14.12
C GLN A 27 -16.56 2.16 13.65
N THR A 28 -15.93 1.50 14.62
CA THR A 28 -14.93 0.46 14.39
C THR A 28 -15.66 -0.79 13.97
N TYR A 29 -15.73 -1.04 12.66
CA TYR A 29 -16.25 -2.29 12.13
C TYR A 29 -15.15 -3.35 12.21
N LYS A 30 -15.40 -4.39 13.00
CA LYS A 30 -14.55 -5.58 13.10
C LYS A 30 -14.89 -6.50 11.93
N VAL A 31 -14.10 -6.45 10.85
CA VAL A 31 -14.21 -7.42 9.76
C VAL A 31 -13.63 -8.75 10.23
N GLU A 32 -14.48 -9.76 10.34
CA GLU A 32 -14.08 -11.15 10.57
C GLU A 32 -13.41 -11.68 9.30
N SER A 33 -12.16 -12.13 9.43
CA SER A 33 -11.35 -12.57 8.29
C SER A 33 -11.77 -13.97 7.85
N GLU A 34 -12.65 -14.05 6.87
CA GLU A 34 -12.89 -15.28 6.13
C GLU A 34 -11.75 -15.53 5.13
N GLN A 35 -11.25 -16.76 5.14
CA GLN A 35 -10.19 -17.25 4.26
C GLN A 35 -10.72 -17.34 2.82
N TYR A 36 -10.46 -16.32 1.99
CA TYR A 36 -10.87 -16.34 0.58
C TYR A 36 -9.71 -16.76 -0.34
N SER A 37 -9.85 -17.96 -0.90
CA SER A 37 -9.24 -18.39 -2.17
C SER A 37 -10.24 -17.99 -3.26
N THR A 38 -9.95 -17.41 -4.42
CA THR A 38 -8.72 -17.30 -5.22
C THR A 38 -8.98 -16.22 -6.29
N THR A 39 -8.09 -15.23 -6.42
CA THR A 39 -7.79 -14.37 -7.62
C THR A 39 -8.90 -13.82 -8.55
N ASN A 40 -9.93 -14.57 -8.96
CA ASN A 40 -10.87 -14.18 -10.02
C ASN A 40 -11.85 -13.06 -9.64
N ASP A 41 -12.34 -13.02 -8.41
CA ASP A 41 -13.33 -12.01 -7.98
C ASP A 41 -12.71 -10.61 -7.85
N PHE A 42 -11.46 -10.52 -7.38
CA PHE A 42 -10.73 -9.25 -7.25
C PHE A 42 -10.32 -8.65 -8.59
N VAL A 43 -10.04 -9.49 -9.60
CA VAL A 43 -9.68 -9.04 -10.95
C VAL A 43 -10.81 -8.22 -11.58
N HIS A 44 -12.06 -8.63 -11.36
CA HIS A 44 -13.23 -7.94 -11.91
C HIS A 44 -13.60 -6.67 -11.13
N GLU A 45 -13.57 -6.70 -9.79
CA GLU A 45 -13.99 -5.56 -8.97
C GLU A 45 -13.01 -4.37 -9.05
N PHE A 46 -11.71 -4.64 -9.04
CA PHE A 46 -10.69 -3.59 -9.02
C PHE A 46 -10.07 -3.30 -10.38
N ALA A 47 -10.50 -4.03 -11.43
CA ALA A 47 -9.88 -4.06 -12.74
C ALA A 47 -8.36 -4.19 -12.58
N LEU A 48 -7.90 -5.33 -12.07
CA LEU A 48 -6.48 -5.68 -11.93
C LEU A 48 -5.99 -6.46 -13.17
N PRO A 49 -4.68 -6.44 -13.49
CA PRO A 49 -4.12 -7.44 -14.39
C PRO A 49 -4.29 -8.84 -13.79
N GLU A 50 -4.31 -9.86 -14.64
CA GLU A 50 -4.15 -11.24 -14.20
C GLU A 50 -2.70 -11.50 -13.80
N PHE A 51 -2.48 -12.33 -12.78
CA PHE A 51 -1.14 -12.69 -12.29
C PHE A 51 -1.19 -14.01 -11.54
N ASP A 52 -0.02 -14.64 -11.40
CA ASP A 52 0.15 -15.80 -10.54
C ASP A 52 0.58 -15.31 -9.14
N SER A 53 -0.30 -15.46 -8.16
CA SER A 53 0.03 -15.07 -6.78
C SER A 53 1.13 -15.98 -6.22
N PRO A 54 2.24 -15.45 -5.69
CA PRO A 54 3.29 -16.27 -5.11
C PRO A 54 2.78 -17.05 -3.89
N LYS A 55 3.34 -18.24 -3.70
CA LYS A 55 2.97 -19.11 -2.57
C LYS A 55 3.41 -18.47 -1.25
N GLY A 56 2.51 -18.49 -0.26
CA GLY A 56 2.80 -17.99 1.08
C GLY A 56 2.62 -16.49 1.26
N TRP A 57 2.28 -15.75 0.20
CA TRP A 57 1.87 -14.35 0.31
C TRP A 57 0.45 -14.28 0.88
N LYS A 58 0.26 -13.46 1.90
CA LYS A 58 -1.05 -13.29 2.54
C LYS A 58 -1.68 -11.98 2.08
N GLN A 59 -2.82 -12.06 1.39
CA GLN A 59 -3.58 -10.86 1.04
C GLN A 59 -3.98 -10.10 2.31
N THR A 60 -3.89 -8.78 2.24
CA THR A 60 -4.17 -7.87 3.35
C THR A 60 -5.03 -6.70 2.86
N SER A 61 -5.48 -5.86 3.78
CA SER A 61 -6.29 -4.68 3.45
C SER A 61 -5.50 -3.71 2.57
N ASN A 62 -6.17 -3.18 1.54
CA ASN A 62 -5.64 -2.09 0.72
C ASN A 62 -5.50 -0.79 1.53
N ASP A 63 -4.59 0.07 1.09
CA ASP A 63 -4.50 1.47 1.50
C ASP A 63 -5.19 2.39 0.47
N GLU A 64 -5.17 3.70 0.71
CA GLU A 64 -5.83 4.69 -0.16
C GLU A 64 -5.33 4.70 -1.63
N PHE A 65 -4.17 4.11 -1.90
CA PHE A 65 -3.54 4.09 -3.23
C PHE A 65 -3.51 2.71 -3.88
N SER A 66 -3.64 1.63 -3.11
CA SER A 66 -3.50 0.27 -3.61
C SER A 66 -4.83 -0.31 -4.05
N LYS A 67 -4.79 -1.00 -5.18
CA LYS A 67 -5.88 -1.86 -5.67
C LYS A 67 -5.77 -3.27 -5.12
N LEU A 68 -4.56 -3.67 -4.73
CA LEU A 68 -4.25 -4.95 -4.12
C LEU A 68 -3.07 -4.80 -3.18
N ALA A 69 -3.10 -5.49 -2.05
CA ALA A 69 -2.02 -5.55 -1.09
C ALA A 69 -1.80 -6.97 -0.56
N PHE A 70 -0.52 -7.33 -0.37
CA PHE A 70 -0.09 -8.53 0.32
C PHE A 70 0.90 -8.20 1.44
N GLU A 71 0.89 -9.01 2.48
CA GLU A 71 2.01 -9.15 3.41
C GLU A 71 2.76 -10.44 3.10
N VAL A 72 4.09 -10.35 3.11
CA VAL A 72 5.01 -11.45 2.83
C VAL A 72 5.96 -11.58 4.00
N GLY A 73 6.29 -12.82 4.40
CA GLY A 73 7.12 -13.08 5.56
C GLY A 73 6.42 -12.80 6.90
N THR A 74 7.19 -12.73 7.99
CA THR A 74 6.66 -12.58 9.36
C THR A 74 7.56 -11.70 10.24
N GLY A 75 6.95 -10.92 11.13
CA GLY A 75 7.67 -10.12 12.13
C GLY A 75 8.60 -9.08 11.50
N ALA A 76 9.82 -8.92 12.03
CA ALA A 76 10.82 -7.98 11.50
C ALA A 76 11.32 -8.29 10.08
N ASN A 77 10.95 -9.47 9.56
CA ASN A 77 11.27 -9.96 8.23
C ASN A 77 10.07 -9.88 7.27
N SER A 78 9.02 -9.12 7.62
CA SER A 78 7.91 -8.91 6.71
C SER A 78 8.18 -7.79 5.70
N ALA A 79 7.59 -7.94 4.52
CA ALA A 79 7.53 -6.92 3.49
C ALA A 79 6.10 -6.80 2.96
N ARG A 80 5.73 -5.57 2.63
CA ARG A 80 4.41 -5.26 2.07
C ARG A 80 4.53 -5.13 0.56
N VAL A 81 3.68 -5.83 -0.17
CA VAL A 81 3.57 -5.74 -1.63
C VAL A 81 2.28 -5.05 -1.99
N THR A 82 2.32 -4.06 -2.88
CA THR A 82 1.13 -3.37 -3.39
C THR A 82 1.08 -3.34 -4.90
N VAL A 83 -0.14 -3.37 -5.44
CA VAL A 83 -0.44 -3.08 -6.85
C VAL A 83 -1.26 -1.81 -6.92
N THR A 84 -0.78 -0.83 -7.69
CA THR A 84 -1.41 0.49 -7.85
C THR A 84 -1.47 0.86 -9.32
N LYS A 85 -2.55 1.56 -9.73
CA LYS A 85 -2.69 2.15 -11.07
C LYS A 85 -2.81 3.67 -10.93
N LEU A 86 -1.92 4.43 -11.56
CA LEU A 86 -2.00 5.89 -11.66
C LEU A 86 -1.99 6.34 -13.12
N GLY A 87 -2.44 7.56 -13.39
CA GLY A 87 -2.24 8.19 -14.70
C GLY A 87 -0.74 8.44 -14.96
N ALA A 88 -0.31 8.30 -16.22
CA ALA A 88 1.06 8.53 -16.64
C ALA A 88 1.37 10.03 -16.81
N SER A 89 1.26 10.81 -15.72
CA SER A 89 1.41 12.27 -15.75
C SER A 89 2.86 12.76 -15.62
N ILE A 90 3.77 11.92 -15.11
CA ILE A 90 5.19 12.22 -14.96
C ILE A 90 6.05 11.02 -15.42
N PRO A 91 7.33 11.24 -15.80
CA PRO A 91 8.22 10.16 -16.23
C PRO A 91 8.50 9.11 -15.14
N ILE A 92 8.72 7.86 -15.56
CA ILE A 92 9.09 6.74 -14.67
C ILE A 92 10.28 7.08 -13.76
N ALA A 93 11.30 7.77 -14.28
CA ALA A 93 12.46 8.17 -13.48
C ALA A 93 12.09 8.99 -12.24
N GLN A 94 11.08 9.87 -12.33
CA GLN A 94 10.62 10.65 -11.17
C GLN A 94 9.89 9.78 -10.14
N HIS A 95 9.20 8.72 -10.57
CA HIS A 95 8.63 7.74 -9.65
C HIS A 95 9.72 6.94 -8.92
N VAL A 96 10.79 6.55 -9.61
CA VAL A 96 11.96 5.89 -9.00
C VAL A 96 12.63 6.81 -7.98
N SER A 97 12.83 8.09 -8.29
CA SER A 97 13.33 9.08 -7.32
C SER A 97 12.43 9.21 -6.09
N ARG A 98 11.10 9.17 -6.27
CA ARG A 98 10.15 9.17 -5.14
C ARG A 98 10.29 7.91 -4.29
N TRP A 99 10.47 6.74 -4.89
CA TRP A 99 10.72 5.49 -4.15
C TRP A 99 12.04 5.54 -3.38
N ALA A 100 13.11 6.04 -3.97
CA ALA A 100 14.38 6.22 -3.26
C ALA A 100 14.22 7.13 -2.02
N GLY A 101 13.49 8.24 -2.16
CA GLY A 101 13.17 9.12 -1.04
C GLY A 101 12.40 8.42 0.09
N GLN A 102 11.50 7.48 -0.22
CA GLN A 102 10.74 6.72 0.79
C GLN A 102 11.63 5.88 1.71
N ILE A 103 12.74 5.37 1.18
CA ILE A 103 13.72 4.54 1.92
C ILE A 103 14.98 5.31 2.32
N LYS A 104 14.96 6.65 2.21
CA LYS A 104 16.09 7.54 2.50
C LYS A 104 17.35 7.25 1.68
N LEU A 105 17.18 6.67 0.49
CA LEU A 105 18.24 6.52 -0.49
C LEU A 105 18.43 7.86 -1.20
N GLN A 106 19.65 8.39 -1.15
CA GLN A 106 20.03 9.55 -1.96
C GLN A 106 20.55 9.04 -3.30
N ILE A 107 19.89 9.42 -4.40
CA ILE A 107 20.38 9.13 -5.74
C ILE A 107 21.38 10.21 -6.12
N THR A 108 22.66 9.84 -6.17
CA THR A 108 23.77 10.61 -6.73
C THR A 108 24.17 10.06 -8.10
N GLU A 109 25.09 10.72 -8.80
CA GLU A 109 25.65 10.20 -10.07
C GLU A 109 26.30 8.81 -9.90
N ASP A 110 26.85 8.51 -8.73
CA ASP A 110 27.45 7.22 -8.39
C ASP A 110 26.44 6.18 -7.89
N THR A 111 25.18 6.58 -7.69
CA THR A 111 24.14 5.65 -7.22
C THR A 111 23.69 4.76 -8.37
N THR A 112 24.28 3.57 -8.45
CA THR A 112 23.80 2.50 -9.31
C THR A 112 22.84 1.64 -8.50
N PRO A 113 21.52 1.67 -8.77
CA PRO A 113 20.61 0.79 -8.06
C PRO A 113 20.96 -0.68 -8.36
N ARG A 114 20.75 -1.55 -7.37
CA ARG A 114 21.24 -2.94 -7.38
C ARG A 114 20.78 -3.70 -8.62
N ASP A 115 19.51 -3.52 -8.99
CA ASP A 115 18.93 -4.01 -10.24
C ASP A 115 18.15 -2.87 -10.90
N VAL A 116 18.46 -2.54 -12.16
CA VAL A 116 17.65 -1.64 -13.00
C VAL A 116 17.57 -2.24 -14.39
N GLU A 117 16.38 -2.69 -14.79
CA GLU A 117 16.19 -3.38 -16.06
C GLU A 117 14.95 -2.89 -16.78
N TRP A 118 15.14 -2.29 -17.96
CA TRP A 118 14.04 -2.06 -18.90
C TRP A 118 13.71 -3.38 -19.61
N LYS A 119 12.45 -3.80 -19.52
CA LYS A 119 11.99 -5.05 -20.13
C LYS A 119 10.52 -4.96 -20.53
N SER A 120 10.03 -6.04 -21.14
CA SER A 120 8.62 -6.19 -21.49
C SER A 120 7.88 -6.99 -20.39
N PHE A 121 6.69 -6.52 -20.03
CA PHE A 121 5.72 -7.19 -19.16
C PHE A 121 4.42 -7.37 -19.93
N ALA A 122 4.08 -8.60 -20.33
CA ALA A 122 2.94 -8.88 -21.22
C ALA A 122 2.87 -8.00 -22.49
N GLY A 123 4.02 -7.72 -23.12
CA GLY A 123 4.09 -6.89 -24.32
C GLY A 123 4.17 -5.38 -24.05
N HIS A 124 3.98 -4.95 -22.80
CA HIS A 124 4.11 -3.56 -22.39
C HIS A 124 5.53 -3.22 -21.94
N ARG A 125 6.01 -2.02 -22.26
CA ARG A 125 7.30 -1.54 -21.76
C ARG A 125 7.20 -1.28 -20.26
N GLY A 126 8.21 -1.71 -19.51
CA GLY A 126 8.31 -1.36 -18.09
C GLY A 126 9.73 -1.39 -17.58
N LEU A 127 9.89 -0.90 -16.36
CA LEU A 127 11.14 -0.86 -15.63
C LEU A 127 11.00 -1.72 -14.37
N TYR A 128 11.87 -2.73 -14.22
CA TYR A 128 12.10 -3.36 -12.93
C TYR A 128 13.22 -2.62 -12.20
N VAL A 129 13.04 -2.34 -10.92
CA VAL A 129 14.07 -1.75 -10.05
C VAL A 129 14.18 -2.48 -8.72
N HIS A 130 15.40 -2.51 -8.19
CA HIS A 130 15.69 -2.84 -6.80
C HIS A 130 16.54 -1.71 -6.18
N LEU A 131 15.93 -0.95 -5.27
CA LEU A 131 16.51 0.16 -4.54
C LEU A 131 16.79 -0.27 -3.10
N GLU A 132 18.00 -0.05 -2.62
CA GLU A 132 18.42 -0.38 -1.25
C GLU A 132 18.80 0.91 -0.51
N GLY A 133 18.09 1.21 0.58
CA GLY A 133 18.39 2.32 1.47
C GLY A 133 19.06 1.84 2.76
N PRO A 134 19.33 2.75 3.72
CA PRO A 134 20.08 2.39 4.93
C PRO A 134 19.42 1.36 5.86
N ARG A 135 18.10 1.18 5.76
CA ARG A 135 17.31 0.27 6.62
C ARG A 135 16.23 -0.49 5.89
N GLU A 136 15.73 0.09 4.82
CA GLU A 136 14.63 -0.46 4.02
C GLU A 136 15.06 -0.56 2.57
N ALA A 137 14.40 -1.44 1.84
CA ALA A 137 14.55 -1.58 0.41
C ALA A 137 13.17 -1.50 -0.27
N ILE A 138 13.20 -1.20 -1.56
CA ILE A 138 12.05 -1.29 -2.45
C ILE A 138 12.47 -2.09 -3.68
N ALA A 139 11.70 -3.12 -4.02
CA ALA A 139 11.85 -3.87 -5.26
C ALA A 139 10.50 -3.90 -6.00
N GLY A 140 10.52 -3.84 -7.33
CA GLY A 140 9.27 -3.86 -8.07
C GLY A 140 9.35 -3.40 -9.52
N ALA A 141 8.19 -3.40 -10.18
CA ALA A 141 8.04 -3.00 -11.57
C ALA A 141 7.14 -1.78 -11.72
N ILE A 142 7.46 -0.93 -12.70
CA ILE A 142 6.61 0.15 -13.21
C ILE A 142 6.35 -0.14 -14.69
N VAL A 143 5.09 -0.41 -15.05
CA VAL A 143 4.69 -0.85 -16.39
C VAL A 143 3.79 0.17 -17.06
N GLU A 144 4.13 0.55 -18.29
CA GLU A 144 3.40 1.52 -19.11
C GLU A 144 2.27 0.83 -19.88
N VAL A 145 1.02 1.18 -19.55
CA VAL A 145 -0.17 0.64 -20.21
C VAL A 145 -1.07 1.80 -20.62
N GLU A 146 -1.12 2.09 -21.92
CA GLU A 146 -1.81 3.25 -22.50
C GLU A 146 -1.39 4.56 -21.81
N GLN A 147 -2.33 5.24 -21.16
CA GLN A 147 -2.12 6.49 -20.43
C GLN A 147 -1.98 6.27 -18.92
N SER A 148 -1.68 5.03 -18.50
CA SER A 148 -1.54 4.64 -17.10
C SER A 148 -0.19 3.99 -16.83
N LEU A 149 0.25 4.14 -15.58
CA LEU A 149 1.36 3.39 -15.01
C LEU A 149 0.82 2.39 -13.98
N TRP A 150 1.27 1.15 -14.11
CA TRP A 150 1.04 0.09 -13.14
C TRP A 150 2.27 -0.08 -12.27
N PHE A 151 2.09 0.04 -10.97
CA PHE A 151 3.14 -0.11 -9.97
C PHE A 151 2.94 -1.43 -9.24
N PHE A 152 3.92 -2.31 -9.31
CA PHE A 152 4.03 -3.50 -8.48
C PHE A 152 5.19 -3.24 -7.54
N LYS A 153 4.92 -3.03 -6.25
CA LYS A 153 5.93 -2.51 -5.31
C LYS A 153 5.99 -3.34 -4.04
N MET A 154 7.15 -3.93 -3.77
CA MET A 154 7.50 -4.51 -2.48
C MET A 154 8.31 -3.50 -1.67
N ARG A 155 7.97 -3.30 -0.40
CA ARG A 155 8.75 -2.49 0.56
C ARG A 155 8.84 -3.20 1.90
N GLY A 156 10.03 -3.19 2.50
CA GLY A 156 10.27 -3.76 3.82
C GLY A 156 11.69 -3.47 4.30
N SER A 157 12.14 -4.18 5.34
CA SER A 157 13.56 -4.19 5.71
C SER A 157 14.41 -4.73 4.56
N VAL A 158 15.68 -4.33 4.47
CA VAL A 158 16.59 -4.81 3.40
C VAL A 158 16.59 -6.34 3.34
N SER A 159 16.73 -7.01 4.49
CA SER A 159 16.73 -8.47 4.57
C SER A 159 15.40 -9.12 4.18
N ALA A 160 14.27 -8.44 4.40
CA ALA A 160 12.96 -8.95 3.97
C ALA A 160 12.80 -8.88 2.45
N VAL A 161 13.16 -7.74 1.86
CA VAL A 161 13.05 -7.54 0.40
C VAL A 161 14.04 -8.44 -0.34
N ASP A 162 15.29 -8.54 0.12
CA ASP A 162 16.28 -9.42 -0.49
C ASP A 162 15.84 -10.88 -0.48
N ARG A 163 15.24 -11.34 0.63
CA ARG A 163 14.74 -12.72 0.75
C ARG A 163 13.66 -13.05 -0.28
N HIS A 164 12.79 -12.09 -0.59
CA HIS A 164 11.65 -12.29 -1.49
C HIS A 164 11.86 -11.62 -2.86
N ALA A 165 13.08 -11.22 -3.20
CA ALA A 165 13.38 -10.49 -4.44
C ALA A 165 13.06 -11.32 -5.69
N GLU A 166 13.34 -12.62 -5.67
CA GLU A 166 13.03 -13.50 -6.80
C GLU A 166 11.53 -13.74 -6.94
N GLU A 167 10.82 -14.01 -5.84
CA GLU A 167 9.36 -14.11 -5.82
C GLU A 167 8.69 -12.83 -6.35
N MET A 168 9.26 -11.66 -6.03
CA MET A 168 8.79 -10.37 -6.56
C MET A 168 9.02 -10.25 -8.07
N LYS A 169 10.18 -10.69 -8.58
CA LYS A 169 10.48 -10.72 -10.02
C LYS A 169 9.50 -11.64 -10.74
N GLU A 170 9.29 -12.85 -10.22
CA GLU A 170 8.34 -13.83 -10.76
C GLU A 170 6.92 -13.28 -10.77
N PHE A 171 6.47 -12.68 -9.67
CA PHE A 171 5.16 -12.03 -9.58
C PHE A 171 4.96 -10.99 -10.69
N CYS A 172 5.91 -10.05 -10.85
CA CYS A 172 5.85 -9.05 -11.92
C CYS A 172 5.85 -9.69 -13.31
N ASN A 173 6.67 -10.71 -13.54
CA ASN A 173 6.78 -11.40 -14.84
C ASN A 173 5.53 -12.23 -15.17
N SER A 174 4.77 -12.67 -14.16
CA SER A 174 3.53 -13.44 -14.35
C SER A 174 2.35 -12.59 -14.83
N THR A 175 2.47 -11.27 -14.78
CA THR A 175 1.39 -10.33 -15.10
C THR A 175 0.94 -10.48 -16.56
N LYS A 176 -0.38 -10.49 -16.77
CA LYS A 176 -1.06 -10.67 -18.06
C LYS A 176 -2.34 -9.83 -18.09
N ASN A 177 -2.92 -9.68 -19.28
CA ASN A 177 -4.26 -9.10 -19.48
C ASN A 177 -4.47 -7.78 -18.72
N PHE A 178 -3.55 -6.83 -18.86
CA PHE A 178 -3.68 -5.53 -18.21
C PHE A 178 -5.01 -4.87 -18.62
N PRO A 179 -5.82 -4.38 -17.66
CA PRO A 179 -7.10 -3.77 -17.98
C PRO A 179 -6.89 -2.40 -18.62
N GLN A 180 -7.33 -2.32 -19.87
CA GLN A 180 -7.32 -1.12 -20.70
C GLN A 180 -8.46 -0.19 -20.29
N LYS A 181 -8.30 1.11 -20.51
CA LYS A 181 -9.43 2.03 -20.35
C LYS A 181 -10.44 1.68 -21.45
N LYS A 182 -11.69 1.32 -21.10
CA LYS A 182 -12.75 1.25 -22.11
C LYS A 182 -12.83 2.63 -22.78
N SER A 183 -12.51 2.72 -24.07
CA SER A 183 -12.80 3.90 -24.86
C SER A 183 -14.30 4.14 -24.78
N ALA A 184 -14.71 5.31 -24.31
CA ALA A 184 -16.09 5.74 -24.51
C ALA A 184 -16.27 5.88 -26.03
N SER A 185 -17.00 4.94 -26.64
CA SER A 185 -17.57 5.13 -27.98
C SER A 185 -18.72 6.13 -27.92
#